data_AF-A0A0Q5H9Y3-F1
#
_entry.id   AF-A0A0Q5H9Y3-F1
#
_cell.length_a   1.000
_cell.length_b   1.000
_cell.length_c   1.000
_cell.angle_alpha   90.00
_cell.angle_beta   90.00
_cell.angle_gamma   90.00
#
_symmetry.space_group_name_H-M   'P 1'
#
loop_
_entity.id
_entity.type
_entity.pdbx_description
1 polymer ?
#
loop_
_entity_poly.entity_id
_entity_poly.type
_entity_poly.pdbx_seq_one_letter_code
_entity_poly.pdbx_strand_id
1 'polypeptide(L)'
;MKEGFDVRAWLGSRPDLQSMRSRFPDEWARVENDMATAIVERSAERLDEILVRRETATSARPAGRKGRKEETLRLVRQRMAILAIQRIGTDAVTQGGGASSTIGRMSAAVASGLLRDGDGNKKPVSIRVFRLAWPFVRDKGAFLSREQARGTYCFLSREFVDAVARMVGGRRCLEIAAGDGTLTRFLAGAGVPVVAVDDMSWGHEIRYPDFVGKMDAREALKVHAPEVVICSWPPPGNPFEAAVFETPSVQTYVVVGSRYAFATGAREAYRAAPDFSCETAVDLARLVLPPEAGHEVLVFRRRSE
;
A
#
# COMPACT_ATOMS: atom_id res chain seq x y z
N MET A 1 -10.00 -29.69 24.29
CA MET A 1 -9.55 -28.36 23.84
C MET A 1 -8.64 -28.54 22.65
N LYS A 2 -9.06 -28.18 21.43
CA LYS A 2 -8.16 -28.15 20.27
C LYS A 2 -7.63 -26.72 20.12
N GLU A 3 -6.32 -26.58 20.10
CA GLU A 3 -5.58 -25.33 19.95
C GLU A 3 -6.22 -24.45 18.86
N GLY A 4 -6.51 -23.20 19.21
CA GLY A 4 -7.11 -22.26 18.30
C GLY A 4 -6.11 -21.92 17.20
N PHE A 5 -6.41 -22.33 15.97
CA PHE A 5 -5.65 -21.89 14.80
C PHE A 5 -5.64 -20.36 14.73
N ASP A 6 -4.46 -19.78 14.97
CA ASP A 6 -4.27 -18.34 14.88
C ASP A 6 -4.06 -17.95 13.41
N VAL A 7 -5.14 -17.47 12.81
CA VAL A 7 -5.17 -17.02 11.42
C VAL A 7 -4.24 -15.83 11.20
N ARG A 8 -4.00 -14.96 12.20
CA ARG A 8 -3.06 -13.84 12.06
C ARG A 8 -1.62 -14.34 12.01
N ALA A 9 -1.25 -15.26 12.90
CA ALA A 9 0.07 -15.90 12.87
C ALA A 9 0.30 -16.71 11.58
N TRP A 10 -0.74 -17.39 11.08
CA TRP A 10 -0.67 -18.12 9.81
C TRP A 10 -0.61 -17.21 8.58
N LEU A 11 -1.34 -16.10 8.56
CA LEU A 11 -1.15 -15.07 7.53
C LEU A 11 0.27 -14.50 7.57
N GLY A 12 0.84 -14.35 8.77
CA GLY A 12 2.24 -13.98 9.00
C GLY A 12 3.25 -15.00 8.45
N SER A 13 2.86 -16.26 8.23
CA SER A 13 3.68 -17.26 7.52
C SER A 13 3.64 -17.12 5.99
N ARG A 14 2.97 -16.09 5.47
CA ARG A 14 2.90 -15.71 4.05
C ARG A 14 2.44 -16.85 3.14
N PRO A 15 1.26 -17.44 3.38
CA PRO A 15 0.72 -18.50 2.54
C PRO A 15 0.50 -17.98 1.12
N ASP A 16 0.87 -18.78 0.13
CA ASP A 16 0.56 -18.49 -1.27
C ASP A 16 -0.95 -18.60 -1.55
N LEU A 17 -1.39 -18.07 -2.69
CA LEU A 17 -2.80 -18.06 -3.05
C LEU A 17 -3.41 -19.48 -3.05
N GLN A 18 -2.63 -20.49 -3.43
CA GLN A 18 -3.10 -21.88 -3.43
C GLN A 18 -3.35 -22.40 -2.00
N SER A 19 -2.44 -22.12 -1.08
CA SER A 19 -2.57 -22.44 0.34
C SER A 19 -3.74 -21.70 0.98
N MET A 20 -3.97 -20.44 0.59
CA MET A 20 -5.14 -19.67 1.02
C MET A 20 -6.45 -20.25 0.49
N ARG A 21 -6.51 -20.66 -0.78
CA ARG A 21 -7.67 -21.34 -1.39
C ARG A 21 -8.01 -22.65 -0.69
N SER A 22 -7.00 -23.47 -0.38
CA SER A 22 -7.20 -24.73 0.31
C SER A 22 -7.65 -24.56 1.76
N ARG A 23 -7.22 -23.49 2.43
CA ARG A 23 -7.53 -23.24 3.85
C ARG A 23 -8.84 -22.49 4.06
N PHE A 24 -9.20 -21.59 3.15
CA PHE A 24 -10.39 -20.75 3.22
C PHE A 24 -11.21 -20.80 1.92
N PRO A 25 -11.72 -21.99 1.53
CA PRO A 25 -12.40 -22.17 0.24
C PRO A 25 -13.67 -21.32 0.10
N ASP A 26 -14.44 -21.15 1.18
CA ASP A 26 -15.66 -20.33 1.17
C ASP A 26 -15.36 -18.83 0.97
N GLU A 27 -14.25 -18.36 1.54
CA GLU A 27 -13.81 -16.96 1.40
C GLU A 27 -13.17 -16.72 0.03
N TRP A 28 -12.49 -17.72 -0.53
CA TRP A 28 -12.03 -17.69 -1.91
C TRP A 28 -13.19 -17.65 -2.89
N ALA A 29 -14.21 -18.48 -2.72
CA ALA A 29 -15.40 -18.47 -3.59
C ALA A 29 -16.08 -17.09 -3.62
N ARG A 30 -16.06 -16.36 -2.50
CA ARG A 30 -16.55 -14.99 -2.42
C ARG A 30 -15.66 -14.03 -3.22
N VAL A 31 -14.35 -14.02 -2.95
CA VAL A 31 -13.39 -13.18 -3.70
C VAL A 31 -13.44 -13.46 -5.20
N GLU A 32 -13.52 -14.73 -5.60
CA GLU A 32 -13.60 -15.17 -7.00
C GLU A 32 -14.90 -14.72 -7.67
N ASN A 33 -16.04 -14.84 -6.99
CA ASN A 33 -17.33 -14.36 -7.50
C ASN A 33 -17.38 -12.82 -7.60
N ASP A 34 -16.81 -12.12 -6.61
CA ASP A 34 -16.72 -10.67 -6.60
C ASP A 34 -15.82 -10.17 -7.74
N MET A 35 -14.69 -10.84 -7.97
CA MET A 35 -13.79 -10.55 -9.09
C MET A 35 -14.38 -10.90 -10.46
N ALA A 36 -15.03 -12.07 -10.61
CA ALA A 36 -15.64 -12.51 -11.85
C ALA A 36 -16.74 -11.54 -12.31
N THR A 37 -17.57 -11.08 -11.37
CA THR A 37 -18.62 -10.08 -11.64
C THR A 37 -18.02 -8.79 -12.19
N ALA A 38 -16.97 -8.27 -11.57
CA ALA A 38 -16.38 -7.01 -11.98
C ALA A 38 -15.55 -7.09 -13.28
N ILE A 39 -14.98 -8.25 -13.60
CA ILE A 39 -14.29 -8.49 -14.88
C ILE A 39 -15.30 -8.55 -16.03
N VAL A 40 -16.43 -9.23 -15.84
CA VAL A 40 -17.51 -9.31 -16.85
C VAL A 40 -18.09 -7.93 -17.17
N GLU A 41 -18.19 -7.06 -16.16
CA GLU A 41 -18.74 -5.72 -16.30
C GLU A 41 -17.71 -4.65 -16.71
N ARG A 42 -16.44 -5.02 -16.87
CA ARG A 42 -15.30 -4.11 -17.22
C ARG A 42 -15.25 -2.84 -16.35
N SER A 43 -15.68 -2.92 -15.10
CA SER A 43 -15.77 -1.76 -14.20
C SER A 43 -14.92 -2.00 -12.96
N ALA A 44 -13.79 -1.30 -12.87
CA ALA A 44 -12.98 -1.24 -11.66
C ALA A 44 -13.76 -0.64 -10.48
N GLU A 45 -14.64 0.33 -10.77
CA GLU A 45 -15.51 1.02 -9.81
C GLU A 45 -16.52 0.07 -9.16
N ARG A 46 -16.97 -0.98 -9.87
CA ARG A 46 -17.90 -1.98 -9.33
C ARG A 46 -17.20 -3.11 -8.57
N LEU A 47 -15.94 -3.40 -8.91
CA LEU A 47 -15.05 -4.23 -8.10
C LEU A 47 -14.83 -3.59 -6.72
N ASP A 48 -14.65 -2.26 -6.72
CA ASP A 48 -14.61 -1.45 -5.52
C ASP A 48 -15.97 -1.45 -4.80
N GLU A 49 -17.09 -1.28 -5.50
CA GLU A 49 -18.43 -1.28 -4.90
C GLU A 49 -18.83 -2.64 -4.30
N ILE A 50 -18.49 -3.77 -4.90
CA ILE A 50 -18.87 -5.10 -4.39
C ILE A 50 -18.05 -5.48 -3.14
N LEU A 51 -16.77 -5.10 -3.09
CA LEU A 51 -15.90 -5.36 -1.94
C LEU A 51 -16.14 -4.37 -0.77
N VAL A 52 -16.48 -3.11 -1.08
CA VAL A 52 -16.74 -2.03 -0.10
C VAL A 52 -18.21 -1.98 0.34
N ARG A 53 -19.22 -2.23 -0.52
CA ARG A 53 -20.64 -2.07 -0.16
C ARG A 53 -21.23 -3.19 0.70
N ARG A 54 -20.45 -4.24 1.01
CA ARG A 54 -20.76 -5.16 2.12
C ARG A 54 -20.35 -4.62 3.49
N GLU A 55 -19.67 -3.47 3.55
CA GLU A 55 -19.18 -2.82 4.78
C GLU A 55 -20.29 -2.15 5.61
N THR A 56 -21.42 -1.75 5.02
CA THR A 56 -22.44 -0.96 5.73
C THR A 56 -23.52 -1.75 6.47
N ALA A 57 -23.56 -3.09 6.33
CA ALA A 57 -24.58 -3.89 7.02
C ALA A 57 -24.24 -4.25 8.49
N THR A 58 -23.06 -3.90 9.00
CA THR A 58 -22.70 -4.18 10.42
C THR A 58 -21.72 -3.14 11.01
N SER A 59 -22.10 -1.86 11.06
CA SER A 59 -21.31 -0.79 11.72
C SER A 59 -21.46 -0.76 13.26
N ALA A 60 -21.51 -1.92 13.91
CA ALA A 60 -21.35 -2.00 15.35
C ALA A 60 -19.94 -2.55 15.65
N ARG A 61 -19.13 -1.79 16.40
CA ARG A 61 -17.87 -2.27 17.00
C ARG A 61 -18.10 -3.69 17.54
N PRO A 62 -17.42 -4.72 17.02
CA PRO A 62 -17.83 -6.06 17.38
C PRO A 62 -17.15 -6.42 18.71
N ALA A 63 -17.86 -6.16 19.81
CA ALA A 63 -17.49 -6.66 21.11
C ALA A 63 -17.56 -8.20 21.10
N GLY A 64 -16.41 -8.86 21.26
CA GLY A 64 -16.33 -10.30 21.49
C GLY A 64 -15.58 -11.11 20.43
N ARG A 65 -15.44 -12.41 20.70
CA ARG A 65 -14.65 -13.38 19.92
C ARG A 65 -15.10 -13.52 18.46
N LYS A 66 -16.37 -13.26 18.17
CA LYS A 66 -16.97 -13.31 16.83
C LYS A 66 -16.51 -12.14 15.95
N GLY A 67 -16.31 -10.96 16.55
CA GLY A 67 -15.80 -9.76 15.86
C GLY A 67 -14.36 -9.88 15.38
N ARG A 68 -13.48 -10.33 16.28
CA ARG A 68 -12.07 -10.56 15.94
C ARG A 68 -11.89 -11.62 14.85
N LYS A 69 -12.76 -12.63 14.81
CA LYS A 69 -12.78 -13.65 13.76
C LYS A 69 -13.13 -13.05 12.41
N GLU A 70 -14.16 -12.20 12.33
CA GLU A 70 -14.57 -11.54 11.09
C GLU A 70 -13.51 -10.56 10.57
N GLU A 71 -12.92 -9.76 11.46
CA GLU A 71 -11.80 -8.87 11.12
C GLU A 71 -10.60 -9.64 10.56
N THR A 72 -10.32 -10.82 11.10
CA THR A 72 -9.22 -11.65 10.63
C THR A 72 -9.54 -12.30 9.28
N LEU A 73 -10.78 -12.77 9.08
CA LEU A 73 -11.24 -13.25 7.76
C LEU A 73 -11.26 -12.13 6.71
N ARG A 74 -11.49 -10.88 7.11
CA ARG A 74 -11.38 -9.70 6.25
C ARG A 74 -9.95 -9.54 5.71
N LEU A 75 -8.94 -9.68 6.56
CA LEU A 75 -7.53 -9.64 6.15
C LEU A 75 -7.18 -10.80 5.19
N VAL A 76 -7.73 -12.00 5.43
CA VAL A 76 -7.59 -13.14 4.51
C VAL A 76 -8.17 -12.80 3.13
N ARG A 77 -9.41 -12.28 3.07
CA ARG A 77 -10.06 -11.87 1.80
C ARG A 77 -9.28 -10.79 1.07
N GLN A 78 -8.84 -9.75 1.77
CA GLN A 78 -8.03 -8.68 1.18
C GLN A 78 -6.72 -9.21 0.59
N ARG A 79 -6.01 -10.07 1.33
CA ARG A 79 -4.77 -10.67 0.85
C ARG A 79 -5.02 -11.57 -0.37
N MET A 80 -6.09 -12.35 -0.38
CA MET A 80 -6.47 -13.16 -1.54
C MET A 80 -6.82 -12.30 -2.76
N ALA A 81 -7.59 -11.22 -2.59
CA ALA A 81 -7.96 -10.31 -3.66
C ALA A 81 -6.73 -9.60 -4.25
N ILE A 82 -5.83 -9.12 -3.39
CA ILE A 82 -4.55 -8.52 -3.79
C ILE A 82 -3.72 -9.54 -4.60
N LEU A 83 -3.52 -10.75 -4.06
CA LEU A 83 -2.76 -11.81 -4.75
C LEU A 83 -3.41 -12.24 -6.07
N ALA A 84 -4.74 -12.26 -6.15
CA ALA A 84 -5.48 -12.65 -7.34
C ALA A 84 -5.44 -11.56 -8.43
N ILE A 85 -5.56 -10.29 -8.06
CA ILE A 85 -5.44 -9.16 -9.00
C ILE A 85 -4.00 -8.99 -9.46
N GLN A 86 -3.04 -9.25 -8.57
CA GLN A 86 -1.63 -9.35 -8.96
C GLN A 86 -1.40 -10.52 -9.91
N ARG A 87 -2.07 -11.66 -9.70
CA ARG A 87 -1.99 -12.79 -10.61
C ARG A 87 -2.55 -12.45 -11.99
N ILE A 88 -3.70 -11.76 -12.05
CA ILE A 88 -4.29 -11.26 -13.30
C ILE A 88 -3.36 -10.24 -13.98
N GLY A 89 -2.75 -9.34 -13.20
CA GLY A 89 -1.74 -8.40 -13.69
C GLY A 89 -0.49 -9.10 -14.23
N THR A 90 -0.02 -10.16 -13.55
CA THR A 90 1.08 -10.99 -14.05
C THR A 90 0.68 -11.82 -15.26
N ASP A 91 -0.54 -12.36 -15.32
CA ASP A 91 -1.04 -13.16 -16.44
C ASP A 91 -1.20 -12.31 -17.71
N ALA A 92 -1.62 -11.04 -17.54
CA ALA A 92 -1.64 -10.04 -18.61
C ALA A 92 -0.23 -9.61 -19.06
N VAL A 93 0.76 -9.66 -18.17
CA VAL A 93 2.18 -9.41 -18.47
C VAL A 93 2.89 -10.65 -19.05
N THR A 94 2.38 -11.86 -18.79
CA THR A 94 2.95 -13.14 -19.26
C THR A 94 2.31 -13.69 -20.55
N GLN A 95 1.59 -12.88 -21.35
CA GLN A 95 1.25 -13.26 -22.73
C GLN A 95 2.50 -13.30 -23.67
N GLY A 96 3.57 -13.97 -23.21
CA GLY A 96 4.84 -14.13 -23.90
C GLY A 96 5.89 -15.01 -23.20
N GLY A 97 5.63 -15.65 -22.05
CA GLY A 97 6.64 -16.51 -21.43
C GLY A 97 6.15 -17.24 -20.18
N GLY A 98 6.41 -18.54 -20.13
CA GLY A 98 5.84 -19.49 -19.17
C GLY A 98 6.08 -19.17 -17.69
N ALA A 99 5.12 -19.61 -16.87
CA ALA A 99 5.06 -19.47 -15.42
C ALA A 99 6.25 -20.15 -14.71
N SER A 100 7.33 -19.40 -14.50
CA SER A 100 8.32 -19.73 -13.47
C SER A 100 8.00 -18.94 -12.20
N SER A 101 7.77 -19.65 -11.09
CA SER A 101 7.62 -19.08 -9.74
C SER A 101 8.94 -18.54 -9.16
N THR A 102 10.06 -18.75 -9.86
CA THR A 102 11.41 -18.39 -9.41
C THR A 102 11.99 -17.31 -10.31
N ILE A 103 12.45 -16.22 -9.70
CA ILE A 103 13.16 -15.14 -10.40
C ILE A 103 14.50 -15.64 -10.94
N GLY A 104 14.76 -15.44 -12.24
CA GLY A 104 16.05 -15.75 -12.84
C GLY A 104 17.17 -14.91 -12.22
N ARG A 105 18.39 -15.47 -12.11
CA ARG A 105 19.55 -14.77 -11.51
C ARG A 105 19.85 -13.43 -12.19
N MET A 106 19.72 -13.37 -13.52
CA MET A 106 19.91 -12.13 -14.28
C MET A 106 18.81 -11.09 -13.98
N SER A 107 17.54 -11.49 -14.02
CA SER A 107 16.40 -10.64 -13.62
C SER A 107 16.57 -10.10 -12.21
N ALA A 108 17.02 -10.95 -11.26
CA ALA A 108 17.29 -10.57 -9.89
C ALA A 108 18.45 -9.57 -9.78
N ALA A 109 19.54 -9.77 -10.54
CA ALA A 109 20.69 -8.87 -10.55
C ALA A 109 20.32 -7.50 -11.13
N VAL A 110 19.61 -7.46 -12.26
CA VAL A 110 19.15 -6.20 -12.88
C VAL A 110 18.20 -5.47 -11.95
N ALA A 111 17.17 -6.14 -11.42
CA ALA A 111 16.18 -5.52 -10.54
C ALA A 111 16.80 -5.02 -9.23
N SER A 112 17.70 -5.81 -8.62
CA SER A 112 18.40 -5.40 -7.40
C SER A 112 19.36 -4.24 -7.67
N GLY A 113 20.13 -4.30 -8.76
CA GLY A 113 21.00 -3.20 -9.18
C GLY A 113 20.23 -1.93 -9.52
N LEU A 114 18.97 -2.03 -9.92
CA LEU A 114 18.10 -0.90 -10.22
C LEU A 114 17.47 -0.29 -8.96
N LEU A 115 16.97 -1.13 -8.05
CA LEU A 115 16.05 -0.73 -6.98
C LEU A 115 16.64 -0.82 -5.57
N ARG A 116 17.85 -1.38 -5.42
CA ARG A 116 18.54 -1.49 -4.13
C ARG A 116 19.94 -0.87 -4.15
N ASP A 117 20.38 -0.37 -3.00
CA ASP A 117 21.76 0.07 -2.76
C ASP A 117 22.68 -1.09 -2.33
N GLY A 118 23.93 -0.78 -2.02
CA GLY A 118 24.95 -1.78 -1.64
C GLY A 118 24.63 -2.53 -0.35
N ASP A 119 23.86 -1.92 0.54
CA ASP A 119 23.39 -2.50 1.79
C ASP A 119 22.07 -3.29 1.61
N GLY A 120 21.56 -3.31 0.38
CA GLY A 120 20.31 -3.96 0.04
C GLY A 120 19.08 -3.14 0.44
N ASN A 121 19.21 -1.88 0.87
CA ASN A 121 18.04 -1.03 1.13
C ASN A 121 17.45 -0.55 -0.18
N LYS A 122 16.16 -0.19 -0.17
CA LYS A 122 15.53 0.46 -1.33
C LYS A 122 16.29 1.73 -1.69
N LYS A 123 16.46 2.02 -2.98
CA LYS A 123 17.04 3.30 -3.43
C LYS A 123 16.12 4.00 -4.43
N PRO A 124 16.13 5.35 -4.48
CA PRO A 124 15.43 6.05 -5.53
C PRO A 124 16.19 5.87 -6.84
N VAL A 125 15.46 5.59 -7.90
CA VAL A 125 16.01 5.42 -9.26
C VAL A 125 15.43 6.50 -10.16
N SER A 126 16.22 7.04 -11.09
CA SER A 126 15.64 7.96 -12.08
C SER A 126 14.71 7.22 -13.02
N ILE A 127 13.63 7.86 -13.45
CA ILE A 127 12.70 7.28 -14.42
C ILE A 127 13.41 6.89 -15.72
N ARG A 128 14.41 7.68 -16.14
CA ARG A 128 15.20 7.38 -17.34
C ARG A 128 15.95 6.05 -17.22
N VAL A 129 16.67 5.85 -16.11
CA VAL A 129 17.42 4.61 -15.86
C VAL A 129 16.46 3.44 -15.69
N PHE A 130 15.35 3.64 -14.97
CA PHE A 130 14.32 2.62 -14.83
C PHE A 130 13.77 2.17 -16.18
N ARG A 131 13.37 3.10 -17.06
CA ARG A 131 12.84 2.78 -18.39
C ARG A 131 13.82 2.02 -19.28
N LEU A 132 15.12 2.30 -19.13
CA LEU A 132 16.14 1.58 -19.88
C LEU A 132 16.39 0.17 -19.34
N ALA A 133 16.48 0.02 -18.01
CA ALA A 133 16.89 -1.24 -17.38
C ALA A 133 15.72 -2.21 -17.11
N TRP A 134 14.55 -1.69 -16.76
CA TRP A 134 13.38 -2.49 -16.37
C TRP A 134 12.89 -3.47 -17.44
N PRO A 135 12.92 -3.17 -18.75
CA PRO A 135 12.59 -4.14 -19.80
C PRO A 135 13.44 -5.42 -19.78
N PHE A 136 14.66 -5.38 -19.21
CA PHE A 136 15.53 -6.55 -19.11
C PHE A 136 15.18 -7.47 -17.92
N VAL A 137 14.29 -7.05 -17.04
CA VAL A 137 13.72 -7.90 -16.00
C VAL A 137 12.58 -8.71 -16.63
N ARG A 138 12.87 -9.95 -17.04
CA ARG A 138 11.88 -10.83 -17.70
C ARG A 138 10.84 -11.35 -16.72
N ASP A 139 11.25 -11.69 -15.50
CA ASP A 139 10.40 -12.30 -14.47
C ASP A 139 9.82 -11.24 -13.51
N LYS A 140 9.22 -10.15 -14.04
CA LYS A 140 8.73 -9.02 -13.24
C LYS A 140 7.76 -9.47 -12.14
N GLY A 141 6.85 -10.38 -12.46
CA GLY A 141 5.88 -10.93 -11.52
C GLY A 141 6.52 -11.58 -10.30
N ALA A 142 7.44 -12.52 -10.54
CA ALA A 142 8.16 -13.22 -9.47
C ALA A 142 8.99 -12.25 -8.61
N PHE A 143 9.61 -11.24 -9.23
CA PHE A 143 10.29 -10.18 -8.48
C PHE A 143 9.32 -9.43 -7.56
N LEU A 144 8.23 -8.89 -8.09
CA LEU A 144 7.28 -8.09 -7.32
C LEU A 144 6.62 -8.90 -6.20
N SER A 145 6.23 -10.14 -6.45
CA SER A 145 5.70 -11.02 -5.40
C SER A 145 6.70 -11.23 -4.26
N ARG A 146 8.00 -11.39 -4.58
CA ARG A 146 9.06 -11.53 -3.58
C ARG A 146 9.29 -10.25 -2.78
N GLU A 147 9.22 -9.09 -3.43
CA GLU A 147 9.38 -7.79 -2.76
C GLU A 147 8.21 -7.49 -1.81
N GLN A 148 6.98 -7.79 -2.24
CA GLN A 148 5.80 -7.65 -1.40
C GLN A 148 5.78 -8.64 -0.24
N ALA A 149 6.29 -9.85 -0.44
CA ALA A 149 6.55 -10.74 0.68
C ALA A 149 7.48 -10.08 1.70
N ARG A 150 8.32 -9.11 1.33
CA ARG A 150 9.16 -8.34 2.27
C ARG A 150 8.54 -7.00 2.70
N GLY A 151 7.22 -6.83 2.55
CA GLY A 151 6.52 -5.60 2.89
C GLY A 151 6.80 -4.43 1.93
N THR A 152 7.34 -4.69 0.74
CA THR A 152 7.59 -3.66 -0.28
C THR A 152 6.53 -3.69 -1.37
N TYR A 153 5.65 -2.69 -1.36
CA TYR A 153 4.51 -2.60 -2.29
C TYR A 153 4.72 -1.62 -3.44
N CYS A 154 5.67 -0.71 -3.31
CA CYS A 154 6.10 0.17 -4.38
C CYS A 154 7.58 0.56 -4.22
N PHE A 155 8.12 1.09 -5.32
CA PHE A 155 9.41 1.76 -5.36
C PHE A 155 9.17 3.22 -5.79
N LEU A 156 10.04 4.10 -5.30
CA LEU A 156 9.89 5.54 -5.53
C LEU A 156 10.99 5.99 -6.48
N SER A 157 10.63 6.64 -7.57
CA SER A 157 11.64 7.26 -8.43
C SER A 157 12.24 8.50 -7.76
N ARG A 158 13.42 8.92 -8.23
CA ARG A 158 14.03 10.18 -7.79
C ARG A 158 13.10 11.36 -8.09
N GLU A 159 12.49 11.35 -9.26
CA GLU A 159 11.56 12.39 -9.71
C GLU A 159 10.30 12.44 -8.83
N PHE A 160 9.81 11.29 -8.34
CA PHE A 160 8.72 11.26 -7.36
C PHE A 160 9.14 11.94 -6.05
N VAL A 161 10.30 11.57 -5.51
CA VAL A 161 10.85 12.14 -4.28
C VAL A 161 11.04 13.65 -4.42
N ASP A 162 11.61 14.12 -5.53
CA ASP A 162 11.80 15.54 -5.81
C ASP A 162 10.47 16.30 -5.91
N ALA A 163 9.44 15.68 -6.51
CA ALA A 163 8.13 16.29 -6.64
C ALA A 163 7.39 16.39 -5.30
N VAL A 164 7.46 15.35 -4.47
CA VAL A 164 6.94 15.38 -3.10
C VAL A 164 7.72 16.37 -2.25
N ALA A 165 9.04 16.43 -2.39
CA ALA A 165 9.88 17.37 -1.67
C ALA A 165 9.51 18.84 -1.97
N ARG A 166 9.31 19.16 -3.25
CA ARG A 166 8.79 20.49 -3.66
C ARG A 166 7.40 20.75 -3.12
N MET A 167 6.54 19.73 -3.09
CA MET A 167 5.20 19.87 -2.53
C MET A 167 5.27 20.18 -1.03
N VAL A 168 6.08 19.45 -0.25
CA VAL A 168 6.26 19.72 1.18
C VAL A 168 6.82 21.13 1.38
N GLY A 169 7.89 21.48 0.66
CA GLY A 169 8.59 22.75 0.82
C GLY A 169 9.19 22.87 2.23
N GLY A 170 9.06 24.05 2.84
CA GLY A 170 9.51 24.30 4.21
C GLY A 170 8.50 23.98 5.30
N ARG A 171 7.38 23.33 4.96
CA ARG A 171 6.27 23.09 5.89
C ARG A 171 6.54 21.91 6.81
N ARG A 172 5.95 21.91 8.02
CA ARG A 172 6.06 20.78 8.95
C ARG A 172 5.43 19.53 8.35
N CYS A 173 6.24 18.50 8.13
CA CYS A 173 5.84 17.27 7.46
C CYS A 173 5.88 16.07 8.40
N LEU A 174 4.80 15.30 8.41
CA LEU A 174 4.67 14.04 9.13
C LEU A 174 4.38 12.91 8.13
N GLU A 175 5.20 11.87 8.14
CA GLU A 175 4.85 10.58 7.53
C GLU A 175 4.18 9.69 8.59
N ILE A 176 2.92 9.30 8.33
CA ILE A 176 2.18 8.34 9.16
C ILE A 176 2.16 6.97 8.49
N ALA A 177 2.13 5.90 9.30
CA ALA A 177 2.29 4.52 8.82
C ALA A 177 3.56 4.39 7.97
N ALA A 178 4.67 4.94 8.48
CA ALA A 178 5.93 5.09 7.74
C ALA A 178 6.62 3.75 7.41
N GLY A 179 6.19 2.64 8.02
CA GLY A 179 6.79 1.34 7.80
C GLY A 179 8.30 1.35 8.04
N ASP A 180 9.08 0.90 7.06
CA ASP A 180 10.56 0.88 7.15
C ASP A 180 11.22 2.26 6.95
N GLY A 181 10.45 3.34 6.91
CA GLY A 181 10.94 4.71 6.79
C GLY A 181 11.58 5.03 5.46
N THR A 182 11.36 4.23 4.41
CA THR A 182 11.98 4.44 3.09
C THR A 182 11.69 5.82 2.51
N LEU A 183 10.42 6.26 2.53
CA LEU A 183 10.03 7.54 1.97
C LEU A 183 10.62 8.71 2.78
N THR A 184 10.50 8.68 4.11
CA THR A 184 11.17 9.64 4.99
C THR A 184 12.68 9.71 4.75
N ARG A 185 13.38 8.58 4.61
CA ARG A 185 14.82 8.59 4.30
C ARG A 185 15.11 9.26 2.96
N PHE A 186 14.28 9.01 1.94
CA PHE A 186 14.46 9.65 0.63
C PHE A 186 14.18 11.15 0.67
N LEU A 187 13.14 11.59 1.38
CA LEU A 187 12.80 12.99 1.56
C LEU A 187 13.86 13.74 2.39
N ALA A 188 14.37 13.11 3.45
CA ALA A 188 15.48 13.65 4.24
C ALA A 188 16.74 13.80 3.38
N GLY A 189 17.05 12.81 2.52
CA GLY A 189 18.13 12.90 1.53
C GLY A 189 17.94 14.01 0.49
N ALA A 190 16.70 14.47 0.27
CA ALA A 190 16.36 15.62 -0.57
C ALA A 190 16.29 16.95 0.23
N GLY A 191 16.69 16.94 1.51
CA GLY A 191 16.72 18.13 2.36
C GLY A 191 15.39 18.49 3.01
N VAL A 192 14.40 17.60 2.99
CA VAL A 192 13.09 17.85 3.61
C VAL A 192 13.06 17.29 5.04
N PRO A 193 12.80 18.13 6.06
CA PRO A 193 12.62 17.65 7.42
C PRO A 193 11.26 16.96 7.54
N VAL A 194 11.28 15.64 7.65
CA VAL A 194 10.08 14.80 7.82
C VAL A 194 10.21 14.00 9.12
N VAL A 195 9.17 14.04 9.94
CA VAL A 195 9.04 13.13 11.09
C VAL A 195 8.32 11.88 10.61
N ALA A 196 8.86 10.70 10.89
CA ALA A 196 8.21 9.42 10.59
C ALA A 196 7.66 8.78 11.86
N VAL A 197 6.41 8.31 11.80
CA VAL A 197 5.80 7.51 12.85
C VAL A 197 5.12 6.26 12.30
N ASP A 198 5.13 5.22 13.10
CA ASP A 198 4.43 3.96 12.83
C ASP A 198 4.01 3.31 14.17
N ASP A 199 2.92 2.54 14.17
CA ASP A 199 2.49 1.83 15.38
C ASP A 199 3.32 0.56 15.66
N MET A 200 4.20 0.20 14.71
CA MET A 200 5.07 -0.96 14.71
C MET A 200 4.35 -2.31 14.72
N SER A 201 3.06 -2.34 14.34
CA SER A 201 2.26 -3.58 14.29
C SER A 201 2.78 -4.58 13.25
N TRP A 202 3.59 -4.13 12.29
CA TRP A 202 4.19 -4.95 11.23
C TRP A 202 5.64 -5.36 11.53
N GLY A 203 6.10 -5.29 12.78
CA GLY A 203 7.49 -5.60 13.16
C GLY A 203 7.94 -7.04 12.88
N HIS A 204 7.00 -7.94 12.54
CA HIS A 204 7.29 -9.29 12.08
C HIS A 204 7.60 -9.36 10.57
N GLU A 205 7.21 -8.35 9.79
CA GLU A 205 7.40 -8.32 8.34
C GLU A 205 8.50 -7.36 7.89
N ILE A 206 8.65 -6.24 8.60
CA ILE A 206 9.59 -5.16 8.28
C ILE A 206 10.48 -4.84 9.47
N ARG A 207 11.68 -4.32 9.16
CA ARG A 207 12.58 -3.78 10.17
C ARG A 207 12.40 -2.26 10.23
N TYR A 208 11.97 -1.77 11.38
CA TYR A 208 11.89 -0.34 11.65
C TYR A 208 13.27 0.21 11.97
N PRO A 209 13.71 1.31 11.33
CA PRO A 209 14.91 2.03 11.74
C PRO A 209 14.62 2.92 12.95
N ASP A 210 15.66 3.26 13.72
CA ASP A 210 15.55 4.01 14.98
C ASP A 210 14.91 5.40 14.83
N PHE A 211 14.94 5.98 13.63
CA PHE A 211 14.33 7.28 13.35
C PHE A 211 12.81 7.23 13.14
N VAL A 212 12.21 6.04 12.98
CA VAL A 212 10.76 5.88 12.91
C VAL A 212 10.22 5.77 14.33
N GLY A 213 9.55 6.81 14.78
CA GLY A 213 8.97 6.85 16.13
C GLY A 213 7.82 5.87 16.28
N LYS A 214 7.81 5.09 17.38
CA LYS A 214 6.69 4.23 17.73
C LYS A 214 5.54 5.06 18.29
N MET A 215 4.54 5.38 17.48
CA MET A 215 3.42 6.24 17.89
C MET A 215 2.18 5.96 17.04
N ASP A 216 1.00 6.08 17.66
CA ASP A 216 -0.27 6.05 16.93
C ASP A 216 -0.40 7.31 16.04
N ALA A 217 -0.94 7.16 14.84
CA ALA A 217 -1.05 8.27 13.89
C ALA A 217 -1.93 9.43 14.44
N ARG A 218 -2.99 9.15 15.22
CA ARG A 218 -3.85 10.19 15.80
C ARG A 218 -3.13 10.97 16.90
N GLU A 219 -2.27 10.29 17.66
CA GLU A 219 -1.41 10.93 18.65
C GLU A 219 -0.35 11.81 17.96
N ALA A 220 0.31 11.28 16.93
CA ALA A 220 1.33 12.01 16.18
C ALA A 220 0.80 13.28 15.52
N LEU A 221 -0.42 13.24 14.97
CA LEU A 221 -1.10 14.41 14.41
C LEU A 221 -1.29 15.53 15.45
N LYS A 222 -1.60 15.17 16.70
CA LYS A 222 -1.76 16.14 17.80
C LYS A 222 -0.43 16.69 18.27
N VAL A 223 0.57 15.82 18.47
CA VAL A 223 1.88 16.19 19.01
C VAL A 223 2.66 17.06 18.04
N HIS A 224 2.67 16.69 16.75
CA HIS A 224 3.50 17.36 15.75
C HIS A 224 2.80 18.52 15.04
N ALA A 225 1.47 18.63 15.15
CA ALA A 225 0.66 19.63 14.46
C ALA A 225 1.14 19.91 13.02
N PRO A 226 1.24 18.86 12.17
CA PRO A 226 1.84 18.97 10.86
C PRO A 226 0.96 19.80 9.92
N GLU A 227 1.61 20.45 8.95
CA GLU A 227 0.93 21.13 7.84
C GLU A 227 0.79 20.20 6.63
N VAL A 228 1.74 19.28 6.46
CA VAL A 228 1.73 18.26 5.41
C VAL A 228 1.79 16.89 6.07
N VAL A 229 0.86 16.03 5.68
CA VAL A 229 0.87 14.63 6.07
C VAL A 229 1.10 13.79 4.82
N ILE A 230 1.91 12.74 4.94
CA ILE A 230 2.14 11.78 3.87
C ILE A 230 1.88 10.38 4.42
N CYS A 231 1.21 9.54 3.65
CA CYS A 231 1.04 8.13 3.96
C CYS A 231 1.28 7.29 2.70
N SER A 232 2.21 6.35 2.77
CA SER A 232 2.54 5.48 1.65
C SER A 232 2.08 4.06 1.94
N TRP A 233 1.15 3.58 1.11
CA TRP A 233 0.48 2.28 1.23
C TRP A 233 -0.30 2.11 2.55
N PRO A 234 -1.23 3.03 2.89
CA PRO A 234 -2.09 2.84 4.05
C PRO A 234 -2.91 1.55 3.93
N PRO A 235 -3.07 0.78 5.03
CA PRO A 235 -3.96 -0.38 5.02
C PRO A 235 -5.39 0.00 4.60
N PRO A 236 -6.08 -0.84 3.81
CA PRO A 236 -7.44 -0.57 3.38
C PRO A 236 -8.42 -0.50 4.55
N GLY A 237 -9.28 0.52 4.56
CA GLY A 237 -10.29 0.72 5.60
C GLY A 237 -9.68 0.93 6.99
N ASN A 238 -8.47 1.47 7.07
CA ASN A 238 -7.84 1.80 8.34
C ASN A 238 -8.63 2.92 9.05
N PRO A 239 -8.59 2.95 10.39
CA PRO A 239 -9.35 3.94 11.15
C PRO A 239 -8.59 5.26 11.35
N PHE A 240 -7.30 5.36 11.00
CA PHE A 240 -6.48 6.49 11.43
C PHE A 240 -6.50 7.66 10.45
N GLU A 241 -6.68 7.41 9.14
CA GLU A 241 -6.67 8.48 8.14
C GLU A 241 -7.80 9.50 8.30
N ALA A 242 -8.94 9.11 8.90
CA ALA A 242 -10.00 10.06 9.26
C ALA A 242 -9.48 11.21 10.15
N ALA A 243 -8.56 10.92 11.06
CA ALA A 243 -8.00 11.94 11.96
C ALA A 243 -7.15 12.98 11.21
N VAL A 244 -6.61 12.65 10.03
CA VAL A 244 -5.84 13.60 9.22
C VAL A 244 -6.74 14.76 8.79
N PHE A 245 -7.96 14.46 8.35
CA PHE A 245 -8.93 15.47 7.91
C PHE A 245 -9.48 16.30 9.08
N GLU A 246 -9.62 15.68 10.26
CA GLU A 246 -10.06 16.33 11.50
C GLU A 246 -8.99 17.26 12.12
N THR A 247 -7.72 17.10 11.75
CA THR A 247 -6.61 17.83 12.38
C THR A 247 -6.48 19.26 11.81
N PRO A 248 -6.69 20.32 12.60
CA PRO A 248 -6.77 21.70 12.08
C PRO A 248 -5.49 22.19 11.38
N SER A 249 -4.32 21.75 11.84
CA SER A 249 -3.04 22.17 11.26
C SER A 249 -2.82 21.64 9.84
N VAL A 250 -3.42 20.49 9.49
CA VAL A 250 -3.17 19.81 8.22
C VAL A 250 -3.76 20.62 7.07
N GLN A 251 -2.90 21.04 6.15
CA GLN A 251 -3.26 21.76 4.93
C GLN A 251 -3.14 20.88 3.69
N THR A 252 -2.26 19.87 3.73
CA THR A 252 -2.06 18.96 2.61
C THR A 252 -1.93 17.54 3.12
N TYR A 253 -2.66 16.60 2.51
CA TYR A 253 -2.49 15.18 2.76
C TYR A 253 -2.17 14.45 1.45
N VAL A 254 -1.05 13.71 1.42
CA VAL A 254 -0.60 12.94 0.26
C VAL A 254 -0.72 11.46 0.56
N VAL A 255 -1.48 10.74 -0.25
CA VAL A 255 -1.61 9.29 -0.17
C VAL A 255 -0.94 8.67 -1.38
N VAL A 256 0.04 7.81 -1.16
CA VAL A 256 0.57 6.91 -2.20
C VAL A 256 -0.10 5.56 -2.01
N GLY A 257 -0.77 5.04 -3.03
CA GLY A 257 -1.49 3.79 -2.90
C GLY A 257 -1.73 3.11 -4.23
N SER A 258 -2.85 2.41 -4.30
CA SER A 258 -3.31 1.66 -5.46
C SER A 258 -4.59 2.29 -6.01
N ARG A 259 -4.74 2.31 -7.34
CA ARG A 259 -5.99 2.71 -8.00
C ARG A 259 -7.19 1.84 -7.62
N TYR A 260 -6.90 0.65 -7.09
CA TYR A 260 -7.90 -0.28 -6.62
C TYR A 260 -8.23 0.01 -5.15
N ALA A 261 -9.46 0.44 -4.87
CA ALA A 261 -9.85 0.98 -3.58
C ALA A 261 -9.72 -0.04 -2.43
N PHE A 262 -9.93 -1.32 -2.72
CA PHE A 262 -9.80 -2.40 -1.73
C PHE A 262 -8.35 -2.65 -1.28
N ALA A 263 -7.35 -2.16 -2.02
CA ALA A 263 -5.94 -2.47 -1.75
C ALA A 263 -5.28 -1.50 -0.78
N THR A 264 -5.73 -0.23 -0.74
CA THR A 264 -5.13 0.81 0.12
C THR A 264 -6.13 1.90 0.52
N GLY A 265 -5.95 2.42 1.73
CA GLY A 265 -6.55 3.67 2.17
C GLY A 265 -7.96 3.59 2.77
N ALA A 266 -8.33 4.64 3.48
CA ALA A 266 -9.63 4.83 4.13
C ALA A 266 -10.58 5.59 3.20
N ARG A 267 -11.04 4.90 2.14
CA ARG A 267 -11.83 5.49 1.04
C ARG A 267 -13.11 6.17 1.50
N GLU A 268 -13.74 5.67 2.56
CA GLU A 268 -14.89 6.33 3.19
C GLU A 268 -14.51 7.67 3.81
N ALA A 269 -13.40 7.74 4.56
CA ALA A 269 -12.91 8.98 5.15
C ALA A 269 -12.57 10.01 4.07
N TYR A 270 -12.00 9.58 2.94
CA TYR A 270 -11.68 10.47 1.83
C TYR A 270 -12.94 11.13 1.23
N ARG A 271 -14.03 10.37 1.11
CA ARG A 271 -15.33 10.88 0.61
C ARG A 271 -16.04 11.77 1.64
N ALA A 272 -15.81 11.52 2.92
CA ALA A 272 -16.44 12.22 4.03
C ALA A 272 -15.67 13.48 4.51
N ALA A 273 -14.68 13.95 3.75
CA ALA A 273 -13.85 15.11 4.09
C ALA A 273 -14.27 16.37 3.30
N PRO A 274 -15.35 17.09 3.68
CA PRO A 274 -15.87 18.23 2.91
C PRO A 274 -14.89 19.41 2.85
N ASP A 275 -14.11 19.61 3.90
CA ASP A 275 -13.16 20.73 4.03
C ASP A 275 -11.91 20.55 3.16
N PHE A 276 -11.80 19.44 2.44
CA PHE A 276 -10.69 19.16 1.55
C PHE A 276 -11.18 19.04 0.10
N SER A 277 -10.38 19.56 -0.83
CA SER A 277 -10.41 19.11 -2.21
C SER A 277 -9.52 17.87 -2.33
N CYS A 278 -9.90 16.94 -3.19
CA CYS A 278 -9.10 15.76 -3.50
C CYS A 278 -8.84 15.73 -5.01
N GLU A 279 -7.58 15.57 -5.40
CA GLU A 279 -7.20 15.30 -6.78
C GLU A 279 -6.40 14.00 -6.88
N THR A 280 -6.64 13.25 -7.94
CA THR A 280 -5.74 12.17 -8.36
C THR A 280 -4.57 12.79 -9.12
N ALA A 281 -3.39 12.84 -8.51
CA ALA A 281 -2.18 13.39 -9.09
C ALA A 281 -1.56 12.40 -10.07
N VAL A 282 -2.12 12.31 -11.28
CA VAL A 282 -1.71 11.37 -12.35
C VAL A 282 -0.22 11.49 -12.67
N ASP A 283 0.32 12.70 -12.68
CA ASP A 283 1.74 12.92 -12.95
C ASP A 283 2.63 12.35 -11.84
N LEU A 284 2.24 12.45 -10.57
CA LEU A 284 2.96 11.82 -9.47
C LEU A 284 2.83 10.30 -9.51
N ALA A 285 1.64 9.78 -9.81
CA ALA A 285 1.41 8.33 -9.89
C ALA A 285 2.30 7.66 -10.96
N ARG A 286 2.57 8.34 -12.08
CA ARG A 286 3.51 7.88 -13.13
C ARG A 286 4.97 7.80 -12.69
N LEU A 287 5.31 8.44 -11.56
CA LEU A 287 6.64 8.44 -10.98
C LEU A 287 6.81 7.35 -9.90
N VAL A 288 5.73 6.66 -9.53
CA VAL A 288 5.77 5.48 -8.64
C VAL A 288 6.00 4.23 -9.48
N LEU A 289 6.85 3.34 -8.97
CA LEU A 289 7.39 2.21 -9.73
C LEU A 289 7.00 0.87 -9.09
N PRO A 290 6.77 -0.17 -9.91
CA PRO A 290 6.73 -0.15 -11.37
C PRO A 290 5.34 0.29 -11.90
N PRO A 291 5.22 0.93 -13.07
CA PRO A 291 3.96 1.48 -13.57
C PRO A 291 2.85 0.42 -13.76
N GLU A 292 3.23 -0.83 -14.02
CA GLU A 292 2.31 -1.95 -14.22
C GLU A 292 1.55 -2.34 -12.93
N ALA A 293 2.03 -1.93 -11.74
CA ALA A 293 1.43 -2.30 -10.46
C ALA A 293 0.20 -1.47 -10.07
N GLY A 294 -0.22 -0.52 -10.92
CA GLY A 294 -1.50 0.13 -10.74
C GLY A 294 -1.54 1.23 -9.67
N HIS A 295 -0.44 1.96 -9.48
CA HIS A 295 -0.34 2.99 -8.45
C HIS A 295 -1.31 4.15 -8.65
N GLU A 296 -1.71 4.75 -7.53
CA GLU A 296 -2.45 6.00 -7.44
C GLU A 296 -1.73 6.91 -6.45
N VAL A 297 -1.76 8.23 -6.71
CA VAL A 297 -1.36 9.24 -5.75
C VAL A 297 -2.52 10.20 -5.60
N LEU A 298 -3.07 10.31 -4.40
CA LEU A 298 -4.10 11.27 -4.06
C LEU A 298 -3.47 12.43 -3.32
N VAL A 299 -3.87 13.64 -3.68
CA VAL A 299 -3.46 14.86 -2.99
C VAL A 299 -4.71 15.57 -2.51
N PHE A 300 -4.87 15.63 -1.20
CA PHE A 300 -5.90 16.40 -0.55
C PHE A 300 -5.34 17.77 -0.17
N ARG A 301 -6.09 18.83 -0.44
CA ARG A 301 -5.76 20.19 0.03
C ARG A 301 -6.94 20.75 0.79
N ARG A 302 -6.67 21.30 1.98
CA ARG A 302 -7.69 22.00 2.75
C ARG A 302 -8.20 23.17 1.90
N ARG A 303 -9.51 23.31 1.80
CA ARG A 303 -10.14 24.44 1.15
C ARG A 303 -9.88 25.66 2.01
N SER A 304 -9.35 26.71 1.40
CA SER A 304 -9.35 28.03 2.04
C SER A 304 -10.81 28.45 2.23
N GLU A 305 -11.16 28.95 3.42
CA GLU A 305 -12.39 29.70 3.63
C GLU A 305 -12.46 30.94 2.74
#